data_AF-K2RG61-F1
#
_entry.id   AF-K2RG61-F1
#
_cell.length_a   1.000
_cell.length_b   1.000
_cell.length_c   1.000
_cell.angle_alpha   90.00
_cell.angle_beta   90.00
_cell.angle_gamma   90.00
#
_symmetry.space_group_name_H-M   'P 1'
#
loop_
_entity.id
_entity.type
_entity.pdbx_description
1 polymer ?
#
loop_
_entity_poly.entity_id
_entity_poly.type
_entity_poly.pdbx_seq_one_letter_code
_entity_poly.pdbx_strand_id
1 'polypeptide(L)'
;MDVLHKHYTQAFDKYRENHSLRRCIAASWAVFDKYYQLTDSTPAYGAAMILHPSRRAAHIKKNWPVAWHKPVLEGIKKYWEDQYQGLPVLTTTTPVLIDNLHPPDEYERIARELDVVGPAMIDLDEYKSFTTQTPIAVDCSPLAWWLREEQRQRYPRLSKMAIDILSIPAMSAEPERVFSGARRTISWDRCQLGSHTVERGECMKSWIKSGITQGIPVDLAEELHEDGRATAVLRASTPGILQEEGGNM
;
A
#
# COMPACT_ATOMS: atom_id res chain seq x y z
N MET A 1 4.10 -3.91 14.91
CA MET A 1 4.60 -4.90 15.89
C MET A 1 4.87 -4.28 17.26
N ASP A 2 5.35 -3.04 17.35
CA ASP A 2 5.72 -2.40 18.63
C ASP A 2 4.56 -2.22 19.62
N VAL A 3 3.34 -2.01 19.10
CA VAL A 3 2.12 -1.97 19.93
C VAL A 3 1.88 -3.31 20.61
N LEU A 4 2.09 -4.43 19.89
CA LEU A 4 1.97 -5.77 20.46
C LEU A 4 3.05 -6.02 21.49
N HIS A 5 4.30 -5.63 21.19
CA HIS A 5 5.40 -5.71 22.15
C HIS A 5 5.04 -4.97 23.45
N LYS A 6 4.56 -3.72 23.36
CA LYS A 6 4.11 -2.92 24.51
C LYS A 6 2.90 -3.55 25.23
N HIS A 7 1.96 -4.12 24.50
CA HIS A 7 0.80 -4.78 25.08
C HIS A 7 1.22 -6.00 25.90
N TYR A 8 2.15 -6.81 25.39
CA TYR A 8 2.68 -7.97 26.09
C TYR A 8 3.45 -7.59 27.35
N THR A 9 4.32 -6.56 27.29
CA THR A 9 5.02 -6.10 28.50
C THR A 9 4.03 -5.67 29.58
N GLN A 10 3.01 -4.90 29.21
CA GLN A 10 1.93 -4.52 30.12
C GLN A 10 1.13 -5.72 30.63
N ALA A 11 0.89 -6.74 29.80
CA ALA A 11 0.18 -7.95 30.18
C ALA A 11 0.99 -8.80 31.18
N PHE A 12 2.31 -8.91 31.00
CA PHE A 12 3.20 -9.57 31.96
C PHE A 12 3.17 -8.90 33.33
N ASP A 13 3.17 -7.57 33.36
CA ASP A 13 3.07 -6.80 34.61
C ASP A 13 1.69 -6.97 35.25
N LYS A 14 0.61 -6.87 34.46
CA LYS A 14 -0.77 -6.99 34.95
C LYS A 14 -1.09 -8.36 35.55
N TYR A 15 -0.60 -9.45 34.94
CA TYR A 15 -0.89 -10.82 35.37
C TYR A 15 0.30 -11.46 36.10
N ARG A 16 1.14 -10.65 36.74
CA ARG A 16 2.36 -11.09 37.42
C ARG A 16 2.13 -12.24 38.41
N GLU A 17 1.04 -12.16 39.17
CA GLU A 17 0.66 -13.10 40.24
C GLU A 17 -0.14 -14.31 39.73
N ASN A 18 -0.75 -14.23 38.53
CA ASN A 18 -1.51 -15.36 37.99
C ASN A 18 -0.61 -16.26 37.14
N HIS A 19 -0.04 -17.29 37.77
CA HIS A 19 0.89 -18.22 37.14
C HIS A 19 0.33 -18.90 35.88
N SER A 20 -0.96 -19.24 35.84
CA SER A 20 -1.57 -19.92 34.70
C SER A 20 -1.58 -19.01 33.46
N LEU A 21 -2.13 -17.81 33.59
CA LEU A 21 -2.18 -16.82 32.51
C LEU A 21 -0.78 -16.37 32.11
N ARG A 22 0.12 -16.18 33.06
CA ARG A 22 1.51 -15.81 32.78
C ARG A 22 2.21 -16.85 31.90
N ARG A 23 2.00 -18.15 32.14
CA ARG A 23 2.54 -19.23 31.29
C ARG A 23 1.97 -19.17 29.87
N CYS A 24 0.66 -18.93 29.72
CA CYS A 24 0.04 -18.75 28.42
C CYS A 24 0.59 -17.52 27.67
N ILE A 25 0.73 -16.38 28.38
CA ILE A 25 1.31 -15.16 27.82
C ILE A 25 2.76 -15.40 27.37
N ALA A 26 3.57 -16.09 28.19
CA ALA A 26 4.93 -16.46 27.83
C ALA A 26 5.00 -17.35 26.57
N ALA A 27 4.09 -18.32 26.44
CA ALA A 27 4.02 -19.16 25.24
C ALA A 27 3.66 -18.32 24.00
N SER A 28 2.65 -17.44 24.09
CA SER A 28 2.30 -16.54 22.99
C SER A 28 3.39 -15.53 22.65
N TRP A 29 4.14 -15.06 23.66
CA TRP A 29 5.28 -14.18 23.47
C TRP A 29 6.39 -14.86 22.69
N ALA A 30 6.71 -16.13 22.99
CA ALA A 30 7.74 -16.86 22.26
C ALA A 30 7.43 -16.97 20.76
N VAL A 31 6.15 -17.17 20.41
CA VAL A 31 5.70 -17.16 19.00
C VAL A 31 5.82 -15.75 18.40
N PHE A 32 5.35 -14.73 19.12
CA PHE A 32 5.48 -13.34 18.69
C PHE A 32 6.93 -12.93 18.44
N ASP A 33 7.84 -13.23 19.38
CA ASP A 33 9.26 -12.89 19.32
C ASP A 33 9.94 -13.56 18.12
N LYS A 34 9.64 -14.85 17.87
CA LYS A 34 10.10 -15.55 16.67
C LYS A 34 9.73 -14.80 15.38
N TYR A 35 8.47 -14.39 15.23
CA TYR A 35 8.06 -13.66 14.03
C TYR A 35 8.55 -12.22 14.01
N TYR A 36 8.71 -11.58 15.16
CA TYR A 36 9.30 -10.25 15.28
C TYR A 36 10.75 -10.25 14.76
N GLN A 37 11.55 -11.23 15.16
CA GLN A 37 12.93 -11.39 14.66
C GLN A 37 12.97 -11.63 13.14
N LEU A 38 11.98 -12.34 12.58
CA LEU A 38 11.89 -12.49 11.12
C LEU A 38 11.61 -11.16 10.41
N THR A 39 11.01 -10.16 11.08
CA THR A 39 10.83 -8.83 10.46
C THR A 39 12.15 -8.09 10.23
N ASP A 40 13.21 -8.45 10.96
CA ASP A 40 14.56 -7.87 10.76
C ASP A 40 15.26 -8.43 9.50
N SER A 41 14.74 -9.51 8.90
CA SER A 41 15.27 -10.05 7.64
C SER A 41 15.08 -9.12 6.45
N THR A 42 14.15 -8.17 6.54
CA THR A 42 13.83 -7.21 5.50
C THR A 42 13.77 -5.79 6.07
N PRO A 43 14.22 -4.76 5.33
CA PRO A 43 14.09 -3.37 5.79
C PRO A 43 12.63 -2.88 5.82
N ALA A 44 11.66 -3.67 5.34
CA ALA A 44 10.26 -3.24 5.18
C ALA A 44 9.62 -2.73 6.48
N TYR A 45 9.82 -3.40 7.62
CA TYR A 45 9.21 -2.97 8.88
C TYR A 45 9.79 -1.64 9.38
N GLY A 46 11.12 -1.51 9.35
CA GLY A 46 11.79 -0.25 9.69
C GLY A 46 11.42 0.88 8.73
N ALA A 47 11.36 0.60 7.42
CA ALA A 47 10.96 1.54 6.39
C ALA A 47 9.53 2.04 6.65
N ALA A 48 8.58 1.16 6.97
CA ALA A 48 7.21 1.55 7.33
C ALA A 48 7.15 2.50 8.55
N MET A 49 8.04 2.33 9.54
CA MET A 49 8.11 3.23 10.70
C MET A 49 8.63 4.61 10.31
N ILE A 50 9.64 4.68 9.44
CA ILE A 50 10.21 5.95 8.97
C ILE A 50 9.23 6.68 8.04
N LEU A 51 8.61 5.96 7.11
CA LEU A 51 7.68 6.52 6.13
C LEU A 51 6.36 6.95 6.76
N HIS A 52 6.08 6.58 8.01
CA HIS A 52 4.91 7.05 8.73
C HIS A 52 5.08 8.53 9.15
N PRO A 53 4.22 9.45 8.68
CA PRO A 53 4.43 10.90 8.82
C PRO A 53 4.46 11.38 10.27
N SER A 54 3.68 10.75 11.16
CA SER A 54 3.66 11.05 12.61
C SER A 54 4.72 10.35 13.46
N ARG A 55 5.56 9.49 12.87
CA ARG A 55 6.59 8.72 13.60
C ARG A 55 7.99 9.12 13.15
N ARG A 56 8.27 8.97 11.84
CA ARG A 56 9.57 9.23 11.20
C ARG A 56 10.73 8.59 11.97
N ALA A 57 11.95 9.10 11.79
CA ALA A 57 13.12 8.63 12.54
C ALA A 57 13.02 8.89 14.06
N ALA A 58 12.20 9.86 14.49
CA ALA A 58 12.02 10.18 15.90
C ALA A 58 11.45 8.99 16.69
N HIS A 59 10.57 8.20 16.08
CA HIS A 59 10.00 7.02 16.71
C HIS A 59 11.05 5.94 17.00
N ILE A 60 11.92 5.62 16.03
CA ILE A 60 13.01 4.65 16.21
C ILE A 60 13.93 5.12 17.34
N LYS A 61 14.31 6.40 17.32
CA LYS A 61 15.20 6.98 18.35
C LYS A 61 14.60 6.93 19.76
N LYS A 62 13.28 7.06 19.88
CA LYS A 62 12.57 7.08 21.17
C LYS A 62 12.24 5.68 21.70
N ASN A 63 11.83 4.77 20.81
CA ASN A 63 11.20 3.51 21.21
C ASN A 63 12.14 2.30 21.08
N TRP A 64 13.18 2.38 20.25
CA TRP A 64 14.06 1.24 19.97
C TRP A 64 15.41 1.39 20.68
N PRO A 65 16.11 0.28 20.99
CA PRO A 65 17.46 0.31 21.53
C PRO A 65 18.44 1.05 20.62
N VAL A 66 19.36 1.82 21.22
CA VAL A 66 20.36 2.62 20.48
C VAL A 66 21.23 1.77 19.56
N ALA A 67 21.51 0.53 19.96
CA ALA A 67 22.27 -0.43 19.16
C ALA A 67 21.60 -0.73 17.79
N TRP A 68 20.27 -0.64 17.71
CA TRP A 68 19.51 -0.96 16.50
C TRP A 68 19.34 0.25 15.57
N HIS A 69 19.60 1.47 16.03
CA HIS A 69 19.33 2.68 15.24
C HIS A 69 20.16 2.71 13.95
N LYS A 70 21.47 2.53 14.07
CA LYS A 70 22.38 2.56 12.91
C LYS A 70 22.06 1.49 11.85
N PRO A 71 22.01 0.18 12.18
CA PRO A 71 21.80 -0.85 11.16
C PRO A 71 20.45 -0.70 10.45
N VAL A 72 19.40 -0.31 11.16
CA VAL A 72 18.06 -0.11 10.58
C VAL A 72 18.05 1.10 9.64
N LEU A 73 18.57 2.24 10.08
CA LEU A 73 18.58 3.46 9.26
C LEU A 73 19.45 3.29 8.00
N GLU A 74 20.57 2.59 8.12
CA GLU A 74 21.47 2.30 7.01
C GLU A 74 20.85 1.29 6.03
N GLY A 75 20.22 0.22 6.52
CA GLY A 75 19.53 -0.75 5.68
C GLY A 75 18.38 -0.14 4.87
N ILE A 76 17.60 0.77 5.47
CA ILE A 76 16.52 1.47 4.77
C ILE A 76 17.08 2.47 3.75
N LYS A 77 18.13 3.21 4.12
CA LYS A 77 18.81 4.14 3.21
C LYS A 77 19.36 3.41 1.99
N LYS A 78 20.02 2.27 2.21
CA LYS A 78 20.52 1.42 1.12
C LYS A 78 19.38 0.94 0.22
N TYR A 79 18.28 0.46 0.80
CA TYR A 79 17.11 0.03 0.03
C TYR A 79 16.50 1.16 -0.83
N TRP A 80 16.47 2.38 -0.30
CA TRP A 80 16.07 3.59 -1.04
C TRP A 80 17.01 3.87 -2.23
N GLU A 81 18.31 3.90 -1.99
CA GLU A 81 19.34 4.17 -2.98
C GLU A 81 19.32 3.11 -4.11
N ASP A 82 19.18 1.83 -3.74
CA ASP A 82 19.21 0.70 -4.66
C ASP A 82 17.96 0.58 -5.54
N GLN A 83 16.77 0.94 -5.05
CA GLN A 83 15.49 0.61 -5.70
C GLN A 83 14.69 1.83 -6.19
N TYR A 84 14.83 3.00 -5.55
CA TYR A 84 13.91 4.12 -5.77
C TYR A 84 14.60 5.42 -6.19
N GLN A 85 15.83 5.67 -5.72
CA GLN A 85 16.54 6.91 -6.02
C GLN A 85 16.74 7.13 -7.53
N GLY A 86 16.97 6.05 -8.29
CA GLY A 86 17.17 6.12 -9.75
C GLY A 86 15.88 6.17 -10.58
N LEU A 87 14.69 6.07 -9.97
CA LEU A 87 13.46 5.94 -10.74
C LEU A 87 13.16 7.22 -11.54
N PRO A 88 12.67 7.09 -12.79
CA PRO A 88 12.21 8.24 -13.54
C PRO A 88 11.03 8.87 -12.79
N VAL A 89 11.17 10.16 -12.49
CA VAL A 89 10.04 10.97 -12.05
C VAL A 89 9.25 11.26 -13.32
N LEU A 90 8.06 10.67 -13.42
CA LEU A 90 7.04 11.19 -14.31
C LEU A 90 6.66 12.53 -13.70
N THR A 91 7.40 13.58 -14.02
CA THR A 91 6.89 14.92 -13.87
C THR A 91 5.68 14.95 -14.80
N THR A 92 4.49 14.73 -14.23
CA THR A 92 3.29 15.38 -14.76
C THR A 92 3.77 16.77 -15.07
N THR A 93 3.80 17.09 -16.36
CA THR A 93 4.13 18.39 -16.90
C THR A 93 3.49 19.36 -15.94
N THR A 94 4.30 20.03 -15.12
CA THR A 94 3.87 21.29 -14.54
C THR A 94 3.23 21.97 -15.73
N PRO A 95 1.98 22.44 -15.69
CA PRO A 95 1.64 23.48 -16.61
C PRO A 95 2.68 24.54 -16.29
N VAL A 96 3.77 24.55 -17.08
CA VAL A 96 4.43 25.78 -17.45
C VAL A 96 3.23 26.54 -17.95
N LEU A 97 2.68 27.38 -17.07
CA LEU A 97 1.93 28.51 -17.52
C LEU A 97 2.85 29.05 -18.59
N ILE A 98 2.44 28.88 -19.85
CA ILE A 98 3.17 29.43 -20.98
C ILE A 98 2.93 30.92 -20.84
N ASP A 99 3.62 31.52 -19.87
CA ASP A 99 3.80 32.95 -19.73
C ASP A 99 5.13 33.32 -20.40
N ASN A 100 5.47 32.58 -21.46
CA ASN A 100 6.58 32.88 -22.35
C ASN A 100 6.21 33.95 -23.39
N LEU A 101 5.12 34.70 -23.17
CA LEU A 101 4.73 35.79 -24.07
C LEU A 101 5.46 37.10 -23.79
N HIS A 102 6.12 37.25 -22.63
CA HIS A 102 6.86 38.46 -22.31
C HIS A 102 8.26 38.15 -21.75
N PRO A 103 9.31 38.83 -22.21
CA PRO A 103 10.59 38.85 -21.52
C PRO A 103 10.37 39.28 -20.06
N PRO A 104 11.00 38.61 -19.07
CA PRO A 104 10.80 38.94 -17.67
C PRO A 104 11.22 40.39 -17.41
N ASP A 105 10.34 41.15 -16.75
CA ASP A 105 10.57 42.54 -16.40
C ASP A 105 11.73 42.68 -15.39
N GLU A 106 12.28 43.88 -15.23
CA GLU A 106 13.39 44.17 -14.33
C GLU A 106 13.10 43.74 -12.89
N TYR A 107 11.88 43.95 -12.42
CA TYR A 107 11.43 43.47 -11.11
C TYR A 107 11.46 41.94 -11.00
N GLU A 108 11.03 41.23 -12.05
CA GLU A 108 10.96 39.77 -12.06
C GLU A 108 12.35 39.12 -12.11
N ARG A 109 13.29 39.76 -12.81
CA ARG A 109 14.71 39.38 -12.78
C ARG A 109 15.31 39.56 -11.39
N ILE A 110 15.06 40.70 -10.74
CA ILE A 110 15.54 40.96 -9.38
C ILE A 110 14.89 39.98 -8.39
N ALA A 111 13.60 39.69 -8.54
CA ALA A 111 12.91 38.69 -7.71
C ALA A 111 13.52 37.29 -7.87
N ARG A 112 13.81 36.84 -9.10
CA ARG A 112 14.50 35.56 -9.36
C ARG A 112 15.95 35.54 -8.88
N GLU A 113 16.63 36.68 -8.82
CA GLU A 113 17.98 36.82 -8.26
C GLU A 113 17.97 36.78 -6.72
N LEU A 114 16.91 37.29 -6.10
CA LEU A 114 16.67 37.21 -4.66
C LEU A 114 16.13 35.83 -4.23
N ASP A 115 15.57 35.06 -5.16
CA ASP A 115 15.11 33.70 -4.90
C ASP A 115 16.28 32.79 -4.56
N VAL A 116 16.27 32.31 -3.32
CA VAL A 116 17.29 31.38 -2.80
C VAL A 116 17.04 29.92 -3.25
N VAL A 117 15.89 29.67 -3.88
CA VAL A 117 15.46 28.35 -4.34
C VAL A 117 15.92 28.13 -5.78
N GLY A 118 17.19 27.77 -5.94
CA GLY A 118 17.75 27.40 -7.24
C GLY A 118 17.31 26.01 -7.71
N PRO A 119 17.42 25.69 -9.02
CA PRO A 119 17.16 24.34 -9.56
C PRO A 119 17.97 23.23 -8.87
N ALA A 120 19.11 23.57 -8.27
CA ALA A 120 19.94 22.65 -7.48
C ALA A 120 19.27 22.16 -6.17
N MET A 121 18.26 22.85 -5.63
CA MET A 121 17.48 22.34 -4.49
C MET A 121 16.50 21.22 -4.88
N ILE A 122 16.25 21.01 -6.17
CA ILE A 122 15.37 19.96 -6.69
C ILE A 122 16.05 18.58 -6.62
N ASP A 123 17.40 18.55 -6.60
CA ASP A 123 18.21 17.32 -6.48
C ASP A 123 18.54 16.95 -5.02
N LEU A 124 17.90 17.61 -4.05
CA LEU A 124 18.10 17.27 -2.65
C LEU A 124 17.46 15.89 -2.37
N ASP A 125 18.29 14.93 -1.92
CA ASP A 125 17.87 13.57 -1.58
C ASP A 125 16.56 13.56 -0.76
N GLU A 126 15.47 13.18 -1.43
CA GLU A 126 14.09 13.21 -0.90
C GLU A 126 14.01 12.51 0.46
N TYR A 127 14.72 11.38 0.58
CA TYR A 127 14.76 10.57 1.79
C TYR A 127 15.38 11.33 2.97
N LYS A 128 16.49 12.04 2.77
CA LYS A 128 17.12 12.86 3.82
C LYS A 128 16.23 14.03 4.22
N SER A 129 15.62 14.69 3.23
CA SER A 129 14.68 15.80 3.46
C SER A 129 13.51 15.36 4.34
N PHE A 130 12.87 14.24 4.00
CA PHE A 130 11.73 13.72 4.75
C PHE A 130 12.12 13.22 6.16
N THR A 131 13.25 12.51 6.28
CA THR A 131 13.67 11.90 7.55
C THR A 131 14.13 12.93 8.59
N THR A 132 14.66 14.07 8.14
CA THR A 132 15.17 15.14 9.02
C THR A 132 14.06 16.03 9.57
N GLN A 133 12.95 16.15 8.83
CA GLN A 133 11.80 16.92 9.24
C GLN A 133 11.10 16.34 10.48
N THR A 134 10.42 17.22 11.21
CA THR A 134 9.67 16.84 12.41
C THR A 134 8.45 15.99 12.07
N PRO A 135 8.06 15.04 12.95
CA PRO A 135 6.84 14.26 12.75
C PRO A 135 5.60 15.15 12.75
N ILE A 136 4.67 14.89 11.84
CA ILE A 136 3.43 15.65 11.66
C ILE A 136 2.26 14.80 12.14
N ALA A 137 1.39 15.36 12.97
CA ALA A 137 0.14 14.68 13.33
C ALA A 137 -0.76 14.60 12.09
N VAL A 138 -1.12 13.38 11.69
CA VAL A 138 -1.98 13.15 10.54
C VAL A 138 -3.29 12.54 11.03
N ASP A 139 -4.38 13.01 10.43
CA ASP A 139 -5.76 12.62 10.72
C ASP A 139 -6.20 11.32 10.02
N CYS A 140 -5.46 10.91 8.99
CA CYS A 140 -5.71 9.72 8.19
C CYS A 140 -4.64 8.64 8.34
N SER A 141 -4.85 7.51 7.63
CA SER A 141 -3.85 6.45 7.56
C SER A 141 -2.59 6.93 6.82
N PRO A 142 -1.38 6.44 7.17
CA PRO A 142 -0.15 6.81 6.50
C PRO A 142 -0.20 6.61 4.97
N LEU A 143 -0.83 5.52 4.52
CA LEU A 143 -1.00 5.25 3.09
C LEU A 143 -1.89 6.30 2.43
N ALA A 144 -3.02 6.67 3.04
CA ALA A 144 -3.90 7.72 2.52
C ALA A 144 -3.20 9.09 2.46
N TRP A 145 -2.27 9.36 3.39
CA TRP A 145 -1.45 10.57 3.37
C TRP A 145 -0.51 10.61 2.17
N TRP A 146 0.19 9.51 1.88
CA TRP A 146 1.09 9.39 0.73
C TRP A 146 0.37 9.37 -0.63
N LEU A 147 -0.90 8.99 -0.65
CA LEU A 147 -1.75 9.05 -1.85
C LEU A 147 -2.23 10.46 -2.19
N ARG A 148 -2.08 11.45 -1.29
CA ARG A 148 -2.44 12.85 -1.58
C ARG A 148 -1.51 13.41 -2.65
N GLU A 149 -2.08 14.14 -3.61
CA GLU A 149 -1.34 14.67 -4.76
C GLU A 149 -0.21 15.62 -4.34
N GLU A 150 -0.43 16.43 -3.30
CA GLU A 150 0.58 17.31 -2.70
C GLU A 150 1.87 16.58 -2.31
N GLN A 151 1.73 15.38 -1.71
CA GLN A 151 2.87 14.60 -1.25
C GLN A 151 3.57 13.88 -2.39
N ARG A 152 2.80 13.43 -3.38
CA ARG A 152 3.35 12.82 -4.60
C ARG A 152 4.12 13.82 -5.45
N GLN A 153 3.68 15.09 -5.48
CA GLN A 153 4.42 16.16 -6.15
C GLN A 153 5.64 16.58 -5.36
N ARG A 154 5.54 16.66 -4.03
CA ARG A 154 6.68 17.04 -3.17
C ARG A 154 7.76 15.96 -3.11
N TYR A 155 7.37 14.70 -3.18
CA TYR A 155 8.21 13.52 -2.98
C TYR A 155 7.89 12.43 -4.03
N PRO A 156 8.23 12.65 -5.30
CA PRO A 156 7.81 11.79 -6.40
C PRO A 156 8.39 10.39 -6.38
N ARG A 157 9.62 10.21 -5.86
CA ARG A 157 10.24 8.89 -5.74
C ARG A 157 9.93 8.26 -4.38
N LEU A 158 9.98 9.04 -3.32
CA LEU A 158 9.75 8.54 -1.96
C LEU A 158 8.28 8.14 -1.72
N SER A 159 7.32 8.81 -2.35
CA SER A 159 5.92 8.38 -2.32
C SER A 159 5.69 6.99 -2.92
N LYS A 160 6.44 6.61 -3.97
CA LYS A 160 6.39 5.25 -4.53
C LYS A 160 6.84 4.20 -3.50
N MET A 161 8.00 4.41 -2.90
CA MET A 161 8.51 3.55 -1.82
C MET A 161 7.52 3.46 -0.66
N ALA A 162 6.91 4.57 -0.27
CA ALA A 162 5.93 4.59 0.79
C ALA A 162 4.66 3.82 0.45
N ILE A 163 4.13 3.96 -0.75
CA ILE A 163 2.96 3.21 -1.21
C ILE A 163 3.28 1.71 -1.26
N ASP A 164 4.41 1.33 -1.84
CA ASP A 164 4.82 -0.08 -1.97
C ASP A 164 4.98 -0.75 -0.60
N ILE A 165 5.62 -0.08 0.36
CA ILE A 165 5.85 -0.65 1.70
C ILE A 165 4.59 -0.60 2.57
N LEU A 166 3.83 0.49 2.55
CA LEU A 166 2.65 0.67 3.43
C LEU A 166 1.40 -0.07 2.92
N SER A 167 1.39 -0.50 1.65
CA SER A 167 0.33 -1.36 1.10
C SER A 167 0.50 -2.83 1.47
N ILE A 168 1.67 -3.23 1.99
CA ILE A 168 1.90 -4.61 2.45
C ILE A 168 0.98 -4.89 3.64
N PRO A 169 0.10 -5.92 3.57
CA PRO A 169 -0.76 -6.26 4.67
C PRO A 169 0.08 -6.79 5.84
N ALA A 170 -0.22 -6.34 7.05
CA ALA A 170 0.51 -6.74 8.25
C ALA A 170 0.26 -8.20 8.68
N MET A 171 -0.75 -8.87 8.09
CA MET A 171 -1.17 -10.23 8.48
C MET A 171 -1.61 -11.04 7.25
N SER A 172 -1.36 -12.34 7.28
CA SER A 172 -1.80 -13.30 6.27
C SER A 172 -3.30 -13.63 6.29
N ALA A 173 -4.08 -13.03 7.21
CA ALA A 173 -5.50 -13.35 7.39
C ALA A 173 -6.35 -13.09 6.13
N GLU A 174 -5.99 -12.10 5.32
CA GLU A 174 -6.68 -11.84 4.04
C GLU A 174 -6.37 -12.94 3.00
N PRO A 175 -5.10 -13.25 2.68
CA PRO A 175 -4.76 -14.41 1.87
C PRO A 175 -5.38 -15.72 2.39
N GLU A 176 -5.31 -15.99 3.70
CA GLU A 176 -5.89 -17.19 4.31
C GLU A 176 -7.40 -17.28 4.13
N ARG A 177 -8.11 -16.14 4.21
CA ARG A 177 -9.54 -16.08 3.94
C ARG A 177 -9.83 -16.40 2.48
N VAL A 178 -9.01 -15.90 1.55
CA VAL A 178 -9.13 -16.24 0.12
C VAL A 178 -8.89 -17.74 -0.09
N PHE A 179 -7.83 -18.32 0.47
CA PHE A 179 -7.56 -19.76 0.36
C PHE A 179 -8.66 -20.63 0.99
N SER A 180 -9.19 -20.20 2.13
CA SER A 180 -10.32 -20.87 2.80
C SER A 180 -11.59 -20.80 1.97
N GLY A 181 -11.83 -19.66 1.29
CA GLY A 181 -12.91 -19.48 0.33
C GLY A 181 -12.74 -20.35 -0.90
N ALA A 182 -11.54 -20.33 -1.50
CA ALA A 182 -11.17 -21.15 -2.66
C ALA A 182 -11.37 -22.65 -2.40
N ARG A 183 -11.03 -23.13 -1.20
CA ARG A 183 -11.31 -24.52 -0.78
C ARG A 183 -12.80 -24.88 -0.85
N ARG A 184 -13.72 -23.94 -0.62
CA ARG A 184 -15.17 -24.20 -0.78
C ARG A 184 -15.56 -24.26 -2.26
N THR A 185 -14.93 -23.44 -3.10
CA THR A 185 -15.10 -23.45 -4.57
C THR A 185 -14.60 -24.78 -5.17
N ILE A 186 -13.47 -25.29 -4.68
CA ILE A 186 -12.89 -26.58 -5.06
C ILE A 186 -13.42 -27.66 -4.11
N SER A 187 -14.72 -27.96 -4.19
CA SER A 187 -15.27 -29.12 -3.45
C SER A 187 -14.65 -30.42 -3.96
N TRP A 188 -14.61 -31.46 -3.12
CA TRP A 188 -14.01 -32.76 -3.45
C TRP A 188 -14.60 -33.41 -4.72
N ASP A 189 -15.81 -33.04 -5.13
CA ASP A 189 -16.44 -33.54 -6.36
C ASP A 189 -16.11 -32.69 -7.61
N ARG A 190 -15.50 -31.50 -7.43
CA ARG A 190 -15.05 -30.57 -8.49
C ARG A 190 -13.52 -30.55 -8.63
N CYS A 191 -12.87 -31.70 -8.48
CA CYS A 191 -11.40 -31.84 -8.52
C CYS A 191 -10.74 -31.64 -9.89
N GLN A 192 -11.49 -31.29 -10.94
CA GLN A 192 -10.93 -31.09 -12.30
C GLN A 192 -10.63 -29.62 -12.64
N LEU A 193 -10.83 -28.68 -11.71
CA LEU A 193 -10.45 -27.28 -11.95
C LEU A 193 -8.93 -27.11 -11.87
N GLY A 194 -8.31 -26.71 -12.99
CA GLY A 194 -6.90 -26.33 -13.01
C GLY A 194 -6.61 -25.10 -12.14
N SER A 195 -5.37 -24.97 -11.65
CA SER A 195 -4.91 -23.86 -10.80
C SER A 195 -5.25 -22.48 -11.39
N HIS A 196 -5.05 -22.33 -12.70
CA HIS A 196 -5.33 -21.10 -13.44
C HIS A 196 -6.82 -20.71 -13.42
N THR A 197 -7.73 -21.69 -13.44
CA THR A 197 -9.18 -21.45 -13.41
C THR A 197 -9.62 -21.03 -12.01
N VAL A 198 -9.04 -21.64 -10.98
CA VAL A 198 -9.25 -21.24 -9.58
C VAL A 198 -8.78 -19.82 -9.35
N GLU A 199 -7.56 -19.49 -9.79
CA GLU A 199 -6.98 -18.16 -9.67
C GLU A 199 -7.87 -17.10 -10.34
N ARG A 200 -8.25 -17.31 -11.61
CA ARG A 200 -9.18 -16.42 -12.32
C ARG A 200 -10.50 -16.23 -11.57
N GLY A 201 -11.07 -17.32 -11.05
CA GLY A 201 -12.33 -17.28 -10.31
C GLY A 201 -12.23 -16.44 -9.03
N GLU A 202 -11.17 -16.63 -8.23
CA GLU A 202 -10.97 -15.86 -7.01
C GLU A 202 -10.60 -14.39 -7.28
N CYS A 203 -9.80 -14.11 -8.32
CA CYS A 203 -9.52 -12.74 -8.79
C CYS A 203 -10.81 -12.02 -9.21
N MET A 204 -11.64 -12.68 -10.03
CA MET A 204 -12.91 -12.10 -10.48
C MET A 204 -13.84 -11.80 -9.31
N LYS A 205 -13.98 -12.72 -8.35
CA LYS A 205 -14.76 -12.48 -7.12
C LYS A 205 -14.24 -11.27 -6.34
N SER A 206 -12.91 -11.14 -6.23
CA SER A 206 -12.28 -10.01 -5.56
C SER A 206 -12.60 -8.68 -6.26
N TRP A 207 -12.47 -8.63 -7.60
CA TRP A 207 -12.75 -7.43 -8.41
C TRP A 207 -14.21 -7.01 -8.39
N ILE A 208 -15.14 -7.98 -8.42
CA ILE A 208 -16.58 -7.69 -8.26
C ILE A 208 -16.84 -7.08 -6.89
N LYS A 209 -16.25 -7.66 -5.84
CA LYS A 209 -16.43 -7.18 -4.47
C LYS A 209 -15.80 -5.81 -4.22
N SER A 210 -14.66 -5.52 -4.85
CA SER A 210 -13.99 -4.20 -4.74
C SER A 210 -14.66 -3.12 -5.60
N GLY A 211 -15.64 -3.49 -6.44
CA GLY A 211 -16.36 -2.57 -7.31
C GLY A 211 -15.56 -2.13 -8.54
N ILE A 212 -14.40 -2.74 -8.82
CA ILE A 212 -13.58 -2.44 -10.01
C ILE A 212 -14.36 -2.76 -11.29
N THR A 213 -15.27 -3.73 -11.24
CA THR A 213 -16.12 -4.12 -12.37
C THR A 213 -17.40 -3.29 -12.50
N GLN A 214 -17.64 -2.29 -11.66
CA GLN A 214 -18.83 -1.43 -11.77
C GLN A 214 -18.78 -0.67 -13.10
N GLY A 215 -19.76 -0.94 -13.98
CA GLY A 215 -19.84 -0.37 -15.34
C GLY A 215 -19.49 -1.35 -16.47
N ILE A 216 -19.03 -2.57 -16.16
CA ILE A 216 -18.95 -3.66 -17.13
C ILE A 216 -20.28 -4.42 -17.06
N PRO A 217 -21.06 -4.55 -18.16
CA PRO A 217 -22.28 -5.34 -18.16
C PRO A 217 -21.90 -6.82 -18.06
N VAL A 218 -21.94 -7.35 -16.83
CA VAL A 218 -21.73 -8.76 -16.55
C VAL A 218 -23.06 -9.33 -16.10
N ASP A 219 -23.84 -9.88 -17.03
CA ASP A 219 -25.04 -10.64 -16.67
C ASP A 219 -24.62 -12.01 -16.12
N LEU A 220 -24.94 -12.25 -14.86
CA LEU A 220 -24.85 -13.57 -14.24
C LEU A 220 -26.04 -14.41 -14.75
N ALA A 221 -25.89 -15.06 -15.90
CA ALA A 221 -26.88 -16.02 -16.38
C ALA A 221 -26.65 -17.38 -15.70
N GLU A 222 -27.66 -17.84 -14.96
CA GLU A 222 -27.75 -19.23 -14.53
C GLU A 222 -28.28 -20.06 -15.71
N GLU A 223 -27.40 -20.72 -16.45
CA GLU A 223 -27.83 -21.73 -17.43
C GLU A 223 -28.10 -23.05 -16.68
N LEU A 224 -29.38 -23.45 -16.66
CA LEU A 224 -29.83 -24.76 -16.20
C LEU A 224 -29.64 -25.77 -17.34
N HIS A 225 -28.73 -26.73 -17.17
CA HIS A 225 -28.60 -27.85 -18.09
C HIS A 225 -29.72 -28.88 -17.86
N GLU A 226 -30.13 -29.60 -18.90
CA GLU A 226 -31.21 -30.61 -18.89
C GLU A 226 -31.05 -31.69 -17.80
N ASP A 227 -29.84 -31.88 -17.27
CA ASP A 227 -29.52 -32.77 -16.14
C ASP A 227 -29.74 -32.15 -14.74
N GLY A 228 -30.37 -30.98 -14.63
CA GLY A 228 -30.67 -30.31 -13.36
C GLY A 228 -29.47 -29.62 -12.68
N ARG A 229 -28.35 -29.44 -13.41
CA ARG A 229 -27.16 -28.73 -12.92
C ARG A 229 -27.18 -27.27 -13.37
N ALA A 230 -27.01 -26.36 -12.42
CA ALA A 230 -26.80 -24.94 -12.70
C ALA A 230 -25.30 -24.63 -12.84
N THR A 231 -24.93 -23.99 -13.94
CA THR A 231 -23.59 -23.45 -14.17
C THR A 231 -23.69 -21.95 -14.41
N ALA A 232 -22.91 -21.17 -13.65
CA ALA A 232 -22.77 -19.75 -13.92
C ALA A 232 -21.94 -19.57 -15.19
N VAL A 233 -22.58 -19.09 -16.27
CA VAL A 233 -21.93 -18.82 -17.55
C VAL A 233 -22.01 -17.31 -17.80
N LEU A 234 -20.86 -16.73 -18.13
CA LEU A 234 -20.76 -15.30 -18.44
C LEU A 234 -21.00 -15.10 -19.93
N ARG A 235 -22.10 -14.42 -20.30
CA ARG A 235 -22.30 -13.92 -21.66
C ARG A 235 -22.04 -12.42 -21.67
N ALA A 236 -21.31 -11.94 -22.69
CA ALA A 236 -21.23 -10.52 -22.97
C ALA A 236 -22.58 -10.06 -23.52
N SER A 237 -23.26 -9.13 -22.84
CA SER A 237 -24.50 -8.55 -23.33
C SER A 237 -24.18 -7.73 -24.58
N THR A 238 -24.71 -8.17 -25.71
CA THR A 238 -24.59 -7.45 -26.98
C THR A 238 -25.41 -6.17 -26.86
N PRO A 239 -24.85 -4.98 -27.13
CA PRO A 239 -25.66 -3.77 -27.15
C PRO A 239 -26.71 -3.92 -28.26
N GLY A 240 -27.98 -3.80 -27.88
CA GLY A 240 -29.10 -3.86 -28.80
C GLY A 240 -28.91 -2.82 -29.91
N ILE A 241 -28.77 -3.31 -31.14
CA ILE A 241 -28.83 -2.47 -32.33
C ILE A 241 -30.22 -1.86 -32.35
N LEU A 242 -30.31 -0.54 -32.12
CA LEU A 242 -31.51 0.22 -32.42
C LEU A 242 -31.78 0.08 -33.93
N GLN A 243 -32.76 -0.74 -34.26
CA GLN A 243 -33.31 -0.83 -35.59
C GLN A 243 -34.11 0.46 -35.83
N GLU A 244 -33.55 1.39 -36.61
CA GLU A 244 -34.34 2.47 -37.21
C GLU A 244 -35.37 1.82 -38.13
N GLU A 245 -36.62 1.69 -37.66
CA GLU A 245 -37.74 1.45 -38.56
C GLU A 245 -38.01 2.71 -39.38
N GLY A 246 -37.71 2.63 -40.68
CA GLY A 246 -38.20 3.55 -41.68
C GLY A 246 -39.72 3.47 -41.77
N GLY A 247 -40.40 4.47 -41.21
CA GLY A 247 -41.81 4.75 -41.45
C GLY A 247 -41.99 5.57 -42.72
N ASN A 248 -42.39 4.91 -43.80
CA ASN A 248 -42.87 5.54 -45.03
C ASN A 248 -44.39 5.76 -44.93
N MET A 249 -44.82 7.03 -44.84
CA MET A 249 -46.06 7.53 -45.46
C MET A 249 -46.07 9.07 -45.44
#